data_AF-A0A4U0VN99-F1
#
_entry.id   AF-A0A4U0VN99-F1
#
_cell.length_a   1.000
_cell.length_b   1.000
_cell.length_c   1.000
_cell.angle_alpha   90.00
_cell.angle_beta   90.00
_cell.angle_gamma   90.00
#
_symmetry.space_group_name_H-M   'P 1'
#
loop_
_entity.id
_entity.type
_entity.pdbx_description
1 polymer ?
#
loop_
_entity_poly.entity_id
_entity_poly.type
_entity_poly.pdbx_seq_one_letter_code
_entity_poly.pdbx_strand_id
1 'polypeptide(L)'
;MKVEFCNFSGYKIYPGQGRLFVRTDSKIFRFASSKEESLFLQRKNPRKIAWTVVYRRVNKKGISEEQAKKRSRKTVKANRGVIGADVAAIQAKRQQKPEVRAAQRAAALAAGKEAKKDRQAKKAAAGPKPAQQKLSRTQVGKGAARGGR
;
A
#
# COMPACT_ATOMS: atom_id res chain seq x y z
N MET A 1 31.21 10.04 32.28
CA MET A 1 30.56 8.96 33.06
C MET A 1 29.11 8.83 32.62
N LYS A 2 28.58 7.62 32.38
CA LYS A 2 27.26 7.42 31.79
C LYS A 2 26.16 7.49 32.85
N VAL A 3 25.09 8.24 32.56
CA VAL A 3 23.87 8.27 33.38
C VAL A 3 22.98 7.11 32.96
N GLU A 4 22.58 6.28 33.92
CA GLU A 4 21.68 5.15 33.69
C GLU A 4 20.25 5.52 34.12
N PHE A 5 19.28 4.66 33.84
CA PHE A 5 17.89 4.87 34.25
C PHE A 5 17.42 3.76 35.18
N CYS A 6 16.58 4.13 36.15
CA CYS A 6 15.93 3.19 37.05
C CYS A 6 14.88 2.37 36.29
N ASN A 7 14.95 1.04 36.42
CA ASN A 7 14.02 0.13 35.75
C ASN A 7 12.59 0.21 36.30
N PHE A 8 12.41 0.64 37.56
CA PHE A 8 11.10 0.75 38.19
C PHE A 8 10.47 2.14 37.99
N SER A 9 11.16 3.19 38.43
CA SER A 9 10.63 4.56 38.42
C SER A 9 10.89 5.31 37.12
N GLY A 10 11.93 4.94 36.36
CA GLY A 10 12.35 5.66 35.15
C GLY A 10 13.17 6.93 35.40
N TYR A 11 13.57 7.18 36.66
CA TYR A 11 14.44 8.31 37.02
C TYR A 11 15.90 8.06 36.64
N LYS A 12 16.64 9.16 36.45
CA LYS A 12 18.08 9.13 36.16
C LYS A 12 18.83 8.63 37.40
N ILE A 13 19.81 7.76 37.17
CA ILE A 13 20.75 7.26 38.17
C ILE A 13 22.11 7.82 37.80
N TYR A 14 22.62 8.70 38.65
CA TYR A 14 23.97 9.23 38.50
C TYR A 14 24.99 8.23 39.05
N PRO A 15 26.24 8.30 38.59
CA PRO A 15 27.29 7.43 39.10
C PRO A 15 27.46 7.53 40.61
N GLY A 16 27.68 6.40 41.27
CA GLY A 16 27.79 6.31 42.73
C GLY A 16 26.44 6.26 43.47
N GLN A 17 25.31 6.25 42.77
CA GLN A 17 23.98 6.16 43.36
C GLN A 17 23.27 4.85 43.01
N GLY A 18 22.33 4.48 43.87
CA GLY A 18 21.43 3.35 43.64
C GLY A 18 22.08 1.98 43.84
N ARG A 19 21.41 0.95 43.35
CA ARG A 19 21.85 -0.45 43.46
C ARG A 19 21.58 -1.21 42.16
N LEU A 20 22.42 -2.19 41.89
CA LEU A 20 22.28 -3.11 40.77
C LEU A 20 21.83 -4.47 41.29
N PHE A 21 20.70 -4.96 40.78
CA PHE A 21 20.12 -6.25 41.10
C PHE A 21 20.19 -7.15 39.87
N VAL A 22 20.93 -8.25 39.97
CA VAL A 22 20.97 -9.30 38.94
C VAL A 22 20.02 -10.40 39.36
N ARG A 23 19.01 -10.67 38.54
CA ARG A 23 18.08 -11.76 38.77
C ARG A 23 18.65 -13.07 38.22
N THR A 24 18.13 -14.20 38.68
CA THR A 24 18.53 -15.56 38.27
C THR A 24 18.49 -15.80 36.75
N ASP A 25 17.63 -15.10 36.02
CA ASP A 25 17.57 -15.13 34.54
C ASP A 25 18.59 -14.19 33.87
N SER A 26 19.66 -13.82 34.59
CA SER A 26 20.72 -12.89 34.19
C SER A 26 20.24 -11.49 33.78
N LYS A 27 18.97 -11.14 34.08
CA LYS A 27 18.46 -9.79 33.82
C LYS A 27 18.95 -8.82 34.88
N ILE A 28 19.47 -7.71 34.40
CA ILE A 28 20.01 -6.63 35.22
C ILE A 28 18.94 -5.57 35.43
N PHE A 29 18.65 -5.28 36.69
CA PHE A 29 17.78 -4.20 37.12
C PHE A 29 18.58 -3.17 37.89
N ARG A 30 18.41 -1.90 37.55
CA ARG A 30 19.03 -0.77 38.25
C ARG A 30 17.94 -0.03 39.02
N PHE A 31 18.20 0.25 40.29
CA PHE A 31 17.29 1.00 41.15
C PHE A 31 17.95 2.28 41.62
N ALA A 32 17.20 3.38 41.63
CA ALA A 32 17.71 4.67 42.09
C ALA A 32 17.84 4.73 43.63
N SER A 33 16.89 4.13 44.35
CA SER A 33 16.90 4.04 45.82
C SER A 33 16.35 2.70 46.31
N SER A 34 16.43 2.48 47.63
CA SER A 34 15.84 1.30 48.31
C SER A 34 14.33 1.22 48.17
N LYS A 35 13.64 2.36 47.95
CA LYS A 35 12.20 2.41 47.72
C LYS A 35 11.80 1.64 46.46
N GLU A 36 12.49 1.89 45.35
CA GLU A 36 12.21 1.19 44.10
C GLU A 36 12.55 -0.29 44.16
N GLU A 37 13.66 -0.64 44.82
CA GLU A 37 14.06 -2.03 45.02
C GLU A 37 13.00 -2.79 45.83
N SER A 38 12.56 -2.24 46.96
CA SER A 38 11.54 -2.86 47.81
C SER A 38 10.22 -3.07 47.05
N LEU A 39 9.74 -2.05 46.31
CA LEU A 39 8.53 -2.17 45.50
C LEU A 39 8.66 -3.21 44.38
N PHE A 40 9.84 -3.31 43.76
CA PHE A 40 10.12 -4.32 42.75
C PHE A 40 10.12 -5.73 43.32
N LEU A 41 10.76 -5.96 44.47
CA LEU A 41 10.78 -7.26 45.15
C LEU A 41 9.40 -7.68 45.64
N GLN A 42 8.57 -6.72 46.08
CA GLN A 42 7.15 -6.92 46.37
C GLN A 42 6.28 -7.14 45.12
N ARG A 43 6.89 -7.19 43.92
CA ARG A 43 6.22 -7.42 42.62
C ARG A 43 5.13 -6.38 42.33
N LYS A 44 5.29 -5.14 42.82
CA LYS A 44 4.36 -4.06 42.50
C LYS A 44 4.55 -3.63 41.04
N ASN A 45 3.44 -3.33 40.36
CA ASN A 45 3.50 -2.90 38.97
C ASN A 45 3.71 -1.38 38.90
N PRO A 46 4.81 -0.87 38.30
CA PRO A 46 5.05 0.57 38.21
C PRO A 46 3.95 1.30 37.42
N ARG A 47 3.22 0.62 36.53
CA ARG A 47 2.04 1.19 35.82
C ARG A 47 0.87 1.54 36.73
N LYS A 48 0.86 1.07 37.99
CA LYS A 48 -0.16 1.41 39.00
C LYS A 48 0.36 2.42 40.04
N ILE A 49 1.64 2.76 40.02
CA ILE A 49 2.28 3.64 41.01
C ILE A 49 2.43 5.04 40.43
N ALA A 50 1.61 5.97 40.94
CA ALA A 50 1.34 7.27 40.32
C ALA A 50 2.57 8.17 40.05
N TRP A 51 3.57 8.09 40.93
CA TRP A 51 4.77 8.95 40.86
C TRP A 51 5.79 8.47 39.81
N THR A 52 5.69 7.23 39.32
CA THR A 52 6.65 6.69 38.35
C THR A 52 6.47 7.32 36.96
N VAL A 53 7.57 7.42 36.20
CA VAL A 53 7.55 7.89 34.81
C VAL A 53 6.71 6.95 33.93
N VAL A 54 6.71 5.66 34.23
CA VAL A 54 5.94 4.64 33.50
C VAL A 54 4.44 4.88 33.64
N TYR A 55 3.95 5.10 34.87
CA TYR A 55 2.55 5.47 35.11
C TYR A 55 2.17 6.74 34.35
N ARG A 56 2.99 7.79 34.47
CA ARG A 56 2.73 9.07 33.79
C ARG A 56 2.64 8.89 32.27
N ARG A 57 3.50 8.07 31.68
CA ARG A 57 3.47 7.77 30.23
C ARG A 57 2.20 7.06 29.79
N VAL A 58 1.76 6.03 30.52
CA VAL A 58 0.54 5.27 30.20
C VAL A 58 -0.71 6.14 30.36
N ASN A 59 -0.74 6.97 31.40
CA ASN A 59 -1.83 7.88 31.69
C ASN A 59 -1.72 9.23 30.97
N LYS A 60 -0.79 9.36 30.01
CA LYS A 60 -0.56 10.59 29.22
C LYS A 60 -0.32 11.85 30.06
N LYS A 61 0.17 11.71 31.30
CA LYS A 61 0.50 12.84 32.17
C LYS A 61 1.83 13.47 31.76
N GLY A 62 1.80 14.75 31.40
CA GLY A 62 3.01 15.53 31.08
C GLY A 62 3.71 15.10 29.79
N ILE A 63 3.03 14.38 28.91
CA ILE A 63 3.42 14.29 27.50
C ILE A 63 2.77 15.50 26.84
N SER A 64 3.56 16.45 26.34
CA SER A 64 3.04 17.44 25.41
C SER A 64 2.47 16.68 24.21
N GLU A 65 1.21 16.91 23.89
CA GLU A 65 0.47 16.24 22.82
C GLU A 65 1.10 16.47 21.43
N GLU A 66 2.16 17.29 21.36
CA GLU A 66 3.06 17.53 20.23
C GLU A 66 4.11 16.44 19.99
N GLN A 67 3.86 15.18 20.37
CA GLN A 67 4.52 14.12 19.59
C GLN A 67 3.89 14.12 18.21
N ALA A 68 4.43 14.97 17.33
CA ALA A 68 4.03 15.12 15.95
C ALA A 68 3.79 13.72 15.38
N LYS A 69 2.52 13.42 15.07
CA LYS A 69 2.13 12.16 14.45
C LYS A 69 3.13 11.93 13.32
N LYS A 70 3.90 10.85 13.38
CA LYS A 70 4.87 10.52 12.33
C LYS A 70 4.11 10.33 11.04
N ARG A 71 3.98 11.40 10.25
CA ARG A 71 3.36 11.36 8.93
C ARG A 71 4.37 10.68 8.01
N SER A 72 4.03 9.50 7.53
CA SER A 72 4.80 8.86 6.46
C SER A 72 4.75 9.76 5.23
N ARG A 73 5.90 10.19 4.73
CA ARG A 73 5.99 10.94 3.47
C ARG A 73 5.80 9.95 2.33
N LYS A 74 4.81 10.18 1.46
CA LYS A 74 4.66 9.42 0.21
C LYS A 74 5.59 10.04 -0.84
N THR A 75 6.60 9.31 -1.28
CA THR A 75 7.48 9.74 -2.38
C THR A 75 6.82 9.43 -3.71
N VAL A 76 6.45 10.45 -4.48
CA VAL A 76 6.00 10.30 -5.86
C VAL A 76 7.25 10.22 -6.75
N LYS A 77 7.40 9.12 -7.49
CA LYS A 77 8.50 8.93 -8.43
C LYS A 77 8.18 9.62 -9.77
N ALA A 78 9.16 10.31 -10.35
CA ALA A 78 9.02 10.91 -11.68
C ALA A 78 9.14 9.85 -12.79
N ASN A 79 8.42 10.06 -13.89
CA ASN A 79 8.50 9.21 -15.08
C ASN A 79 9.81 9.47 -15.82
N ARG A 80 10.57 8.41 -16.10
CA ARG A 80 11.81 8.47 -16.91
C ARG A 80 11.50 8.19 -18.38
N GLY A 81 12.38 8.63 -19.28
CA GLY A 81 12.30 8.35 -20.71
C GLY A 81 12.45 6.86 -21.01
N VAL A 82 11.92 6.43 -22.14
CA VAL A 82 12.00 5.03 -22.62
C VAL A 82 12.91 5.01 -23.84
N ILE A 83 13.70 3.95 -24.02
CA ILE A 83 14.53 3.81 -25.22
C ILE A 83 13.60 3.82 -26.45
N GLY A 84 13.84 4.74 -27.39
CA GLY A 84 13.00 4.95 -28.58
C GLY A 84 11.96 6.08 -28.49
N ALA A 85 11.74 6.69 -27.32
CA ALA A 85 10.98 7.93 -27.19
C ALA A 85 11.41 8.71 -25.94
N ASP A 86 11.86 9.94 -26.13
CA ASP A 86 12.25 10.81 -25.03
C ASP A 86 11.04 11.27 -24.21
N VAL A 87 11.29 11.81 -23.01
CA VAL A 87 10.22 12.27 -22.11
C VAL A 87 9.39 13.39 -22.75
N ALA A 88 10.01 14.27 -23.56
CA ALA A 88 9.31 15.37 -24.20
C ALA A 88 8.37 14.89 -25.31
N ALA A 89 8.77 13.92 -26.14
CA ALA A 89 7.88 13.32 -27.14
C ALA A 89 6.68 12.59 -26.51
N ILE A 90 6.89 11.91 -25.38
CA ILE A 90 5.82 11.24 -24.64
C ILE A 90 4.84 12.28 -24.08
N GLN A 91 5.35 13.37 -23.50
CA GLN A 91 4.50 14.45 -22.98
C GLN A 91 3.76 15.19 -24.08
N ALA A 92 4.40 15.49 -25.21
CA ALA A 92 3.77 16.16 -26.34
C ALA A 92 2.58 15.35 -26.89
N LYS A 93 2.75 14.04 -27.12
CA LYS A 93 1.64 13.15 -27.52
C LYS A 93 0.53 13.08 -26.46
N ARG A 94 0.91 13.05 -25.19
CA ARG A 94 -0.04 13.01 -24.05
C ARG A 94 -0.76 14.34 -23.80
N GLN A 95 -0.21 15.46 -24.25
CA GLN A 95 -0.82 16.79 -24.13
C GLN A 95 -1.64 17.20 -25.36
N GLN A 96 -1.61 16.42 -26.46
CA GLN A 96 -2.47 16.68 -27.62
C GLN A 96 -3.94 16.83 -27.22
N LYS A 97 -4.62 17.85 -27.75
CA LYS A 97 -6.03 18.11 -27.47
C LYS A 97 -6.89 16.91 -27.90
N PRO A 98 -7.99 16.61 -27.17
CA PRO A 98 -8.85 15.47 -27.48
C PRO A 98 -9.44 15.54 -28.89
N GLU A 99 -9.67 16.75 -29.42
CA GLU A 99 -10.13 17.01 -30.79
C GLU A 99 -9.15 16.50 -31.85
N VAL A 100 -7.85 16.81 -31.69
CA VAL A 100 -6.79 16.35 -32.61
C VAL A 100 -6.70 14.82 -32.59
N ARG A 101 -6.83 14.21 -31.40
CA ARG A 101 -6.86 12.75 -31.28
C ARG A 101 -8.10 12.12 -31.88
N ALA A 102 -9.25 12.79 -31.80
CA ALA A 102 -10.50 12.31 -32.37
C ALA A 102 -10.45 12.38 -33.91
N ALA A 103 -9.93 13.48 -34.46
CA ALA A 103 -9.72 13.64 -35.89
C ALA A 103 -8.75 12.60 -36.46
N GLN A 104 -7.59 12.37 -35.82
CA GLN A 104 -6.65 11.32 -36.22
C GLN A 104 -7.27 9.91 -36.16
N ARG A 105 -8.09 9.63 -35.14
CA ARG A 105 -8.83 8.36 -35.04
C ARG A 105 -9.86 8.21 -36.15
N ALA A 106 -10.63 9.24 -36.45
CA ALA A 106 -11.62 9.22 -37.52
C ALA A 106 -10.97 9.00 -38.89
N ALA A 107 -9.86 9.70 -39.17
CA ALA A 107 -9.08 9.52 -40.38
C ALA A 107 -8.52 8.08 -40.51
N ALA A 108 -7.97 7.53 -39.42
CA ALA A 108 -7.47 6.15 -39.41
C ALA A 108 -8.59 5.11 -39.62
N LEU A 109 -9.77 5.34 -39.05
CA LEU A 109 -10.93 4.46 -39.25
C LEU A 109 -11.46 4.52 -40.69
N ALA A 110 -11.47 5.70 -41.31
CA ALA A 110 -11.84 5.85 -42.71
C ALA A 110 -10.83 5.12 -43.62
N ALA A 111 -9.53 5.35 -43.44
CA ALA A 111 -8.48 4.66 -44.18
C ALA A 111 -8.53 3.14 -43.99
N GLY A 112 -8.83 2.66 -42.78
CA GLY A 112 -9.01 1.23 -42.51
C GLY A 112 -10.23 0.61 -43.17
N LYS A 113 -11.34 1.37 -43.31
CA LYS A 113 -12.53 0.94 -44.05
C LYS A 113 -12.25 0.84 -45.55
N GLU A 114 -11.58 1.82 -46.13
CA GLU A 114 -11.18 1.80 -47.55
C GLU A 114 -10.20 0.64 -47.81
N ALA A 115 -9.16 0.48 -47.00
CA ALA A 115 -8.23 -0.66 -47.13
C ALA A 115 -8.93 -2.03 -46.98
N LYS A 116 -9.99 -2.11 -46.17
CA LYS A 116 -10.81 -3.34 -46.04
C LYS A 116 -11.65 -3.58 -47.29
N LYS A 117 -12.24 -2.55 -47.88
CA LYS A 117 -12.96 -2.64 -49.16
C LYS A 117 -12.01 -3.08 -50.28
N ASP A 118 -10.82 -2.50 -50.36
CA ASP A 118 -9.79 -2.88 -51.34
C ASP A 118 -9.33 -4.33 -51.16
N ARG A 119 -9.15 -4.75 -49.90
CA ARG A 119 -8.81 -6.15 -49.60
C ARG A 119 -9.96 -7.10 -49.92
N GLN A 120 -11.22 -6.67 -49.77
CA GLN A 120 -12.39 -7.46 -50.13
C GLN A 120 -12.58 -7.53 -51.66
N ALA A 121 -12.34 -6.45 -52.39
CA ALA A 121 -12.34 -6.44 -53.84
C ALA A 121 -11.24 -7.36 -54.41
N LYS A 122 -10.03 -7.30 -53.84
CA LYS A 122 -8.94 -8.23 -54.19
C LYS A 122 -9.24 -9.69 -53.82
N LYS A 123 -9.96 -9.94 -52.71
CA LYS A 123 -10.44 -11.30 -52.34
C LYS A 123 -11.61 -11.78 -53.21
N ALA A 124 -12.46 -10.89 -53.72
CA ALA A 124 -13.53 -11.24 -54.65
C ALA A 124 -12.97 -11.56 -56.05
N ALA A 125 -11.88 -10.91 -56.45
CA ALA A 125 -11.12 -11.24 -57.66
C ALA A 125 -10.33 -12.57 -57.53
N ALA A 126 -10.02 -13.00 -56.31
CA ALA A 126 -9.46 -14.33 -56.01
C ALA A 126 -10.58 -15.26 -55.51
N GLY A 127 -11.42 -15.76 -56.44
CA GLY A 127 -12.72 -16.39 -56.15
C GLY A 127 -12.78 -17.52 -55.11
N PRO A 128 -13.97 -17.79 -54.53
CA PRO A 128 -14.17 -18.88 -53.59
C PRO A 128 -14.16 -20.25 -54.30
N LYS A 129 -13.36 -21.19 -53.77
CA LYS A 129 -13.53 -22.64 -54.02
C LYS A 129 -14.98 -23.04 -53.69
N PRO A 130 -15.68 -23.84 -54.52
CA PRO A 130 -17.11 -24.08 -54.33
C PRO A 130 -17.36 -25.01 -53.14
N ALA A 131 -18.37 -24.69 -52.33
CA ALA A 131 -18.87 -25.52 -51.24
C ALA A 131 -20.39 -25.74 -51.41
N GLN A 132 -20.78 -27.01 -51.35
CA GLN A 132 -22.12 -27.56 -51.59
C GLN A 132 -23.19 -27.13 -50.57
N GLN A 133 -24.43 -27.17 -51.07
CA GLN A 133 -25.70 -26.69 -50.51
C GLN A 133 -26.04 -27.15 -49.08
N LYS A 134 -26.70 -26.25 -48.34
CA LYS A 134 -27.48 -26.55 -47.14
C LYS A 134 -28.93 -26.85 -47.51
N LEU A 135 -29.53 -27.87 -46.90
CA LEU A 135 -30.98 -28.01 -46.77
C LEU A 135 -31.42 -27.73 -45.33
N SER A 136 -32.55 -27.03 -45.23
CA SER A 136 -33.25 -26.57 -44.03
C SER A 136 -34.07 -27.67 -43.37
N ARG A 137 -34.30 -27.57 -42.05
CA ARG A 137 -35.51 -28.12 -41.42
C ARG A 137 -35.81 -27.45 -40.08
N THR A 138 -37.00 -26.87 -40.04
CA THR A 138 -37.76 -26.27 -38.94
C THR A 138 -38.12 -27.27 -37.83
N GLN A 139 -38.14 -26.86 -36.56
CA GLN A 139 -39.16 -27.23 -35.55
C GLN A 139 -39.00 -26.33 -34.30
N VAL A 140 -40.00 -25.51 -33.93
CA VAL A 140 -41.12 -25.79 -33.00
C VAL A 140 -40.69 -25.89 -31.54
N GLY A 141 -41.41 -25.17 -30.67
CA GLY A 141 -41.63 -25.63 -29.29
C GLY A 141 -41.25 -24.66 -28.18
N LYS A 142 -42.18 -23.75 -27.87
CA LYS A 142 -42.25 -23.09 -26.56
C LYS A 142 -42.79 -24.13 -25.57
N GLY A 143 -42.02 -24.46 -24.52
CA GLY A 143 -42.48 -25.44 -23.53
C GLY A 143 -41.56 -25.63 -22.33
N ALA A 144 -42.16 -25.42 -21.17
CA ALA A 144 -41.86 -26.03 -19.87
C ALA A 144 -40.65 -25.55 -19.05
N ALA A 145 -41.01 -24.79 -18.02
CA ALA A 145 -40.36 -24.79 -16.72
C ALA A 145 -40.21 -26.22 -16.15
N ARG A 146 -39.08 -26.48 -15.49
CA ARG A 146 -38.94 -27.38 -14.33
C ARG A 146 -37.57 -27.18 -13.67
N GLY A 147 -37.57 -27.07 -12.33
CA GLY A 147 -36.42 -27.42 -11.50
C GLY A 147 -36.12 -26.43 -10.38
N GLY A 148 -36.76 -26.60 -9.21
CA GLY A 148 -36.38 -25.83 -8.01
C GLY A 148 -37.22 -26.08 -6.76
N ARG A 149 -37.35 -27.34 -6.34
CA ARG A 149 -38.00 -27.86 -5.10
C ARG A 149 -39.52 -27.71 -4.96
#